data_AF-A0A535HIY5-F1
#
_entry.id   AF-A0A535HIY5-F1
#
_cell.length_a   1.000
_cell.length_b   1.000
_cell.length_c   1.000
_cell.angle_alpha   90.00
_cell.angle_beta   90.00
_cell.angle_gamma   90.00
#
_symmetry.space_group_name_H-M   'P 1'
#
loop_
_entity.id
_entity.type
_entity.pdbx_description
1 polymer ?
#
loop_
_entity_poly.entity_id
_entity_poly.type
_entity_poly.pdbx_seq_one_letter_code
_entity_poly.pdbx_strand_id
1 'polypeptide(L)'
;MKAAGADIVQETAVNNNQGDYSTEIVKMESAGAQVVLIWENALAAEQIIQQSHNQGYAPKWLLFPFNLTLKTLNQAGVDTSQMEGIVPWPAYTCKASNLPEYSPYRAEIEKFEAAYKQYDSGADLCGDGGDLLFGAWEAWEQVADLLYKCGPQCDRNRVAGVLLNGYHATVGANCPVDFHNGDGHHGGGPEDLYRVTQINGNNAWYNTGFCETTIRCVPADLAAAGWSNEPSGTHVLCSYSTQGLTRSYWVYQPPTWSPADSWPLIVVLHGCTEQGPDIAAISRFDWEAEQRHFLVAYPNQAGYTMTGTTTFDGNGSHCWNWFLPQGQERGAGEPALIAGITRSVIAADNVDPHRVDVIGISAGGATADIMAATYPDLYAAAGILAGCEYKGLPCLGSAAELPPQVSGQLAYQASQGHARVVPFLVENGDTDPAVPLPNAVEVTQQWQVTDDLAAHHGTASSPVSSPPCAHQSVVPSSPVDTS
;
A
#
# COMPACT_ATOMS: atom_id res chain seq x y z
N MET A 1 -17.45 -22.56 -26.97
CA MET A 1 -17.85 -21.20 -27.38
C MET A 1 -16.56 -20.43 -27.62
N LYS A 2 -16.36 -19.88 -28.83
CA LYS A 2 -15.15 -19.13 -29.19
C LYS A 2 -15.44 -17.64 -29.09
N ALA A 3 -14.89 -16.97 -28.09
CA ALA A 3 -14.79 -15.51 -28.04
C ALA A 3 -13.62 -15.06 -27.16
N ALA A 4 -12.86 -14.09 -27.66
CA ALA A 4 -11.85 -13.25 -27.00
C ALA A 4 -10.47 -13.87 -26.66
N GLY A 5 -9.79 -14.40 -27.67
CA GLY A 5 -8.33 -14.23 -27.83
C GLY A 5 -7.40 -15.24 -27.15
N ALA A 6 -7.83 -16.05 -26.20
CA ALA A 6 -7.09 -17.24 -25.77
C ALA A 6 -7.74 -18.47 -26.42
N ASP A 7 -6.95 -19.29 -27.09
CA ASP A 7 -7.38 -20.62 -27.54
C ASP A 7 -6.82 -21.66 -26.57
N ILE A 8 -7.67 -22.55 -26.05
CA ILE A 8 -7.16 -23.77 -25.43
C ILE A 8 -6.52 -24.60 -26.54
N VAL A 9 -5.20 -24.58 -26.54
CA VAL A 9 -4.38 -25.32 -27.50
C VAL A 9 -4.20 -26.78 -27.08
N GLN A 10 -4.36 -27.08 -25.78
CA GLN A 10 -4.30 -28.42 -25.20
C GLN A 10 -5.06 -28.45 -23.86
N GLU A 11 -5.92 -29.44 -23.67
CA GLU A 11 -6.54 -29.78 -22.38
C GLU A 11 -6.22 -31.25 -22.09
N THR A 12 -5.68 -31.56 -20.92
CA THR A 12 -5.30 -32.93 -20.57
C THR A 12 -5.65 -33.19 -19.12
N ALA A 13 -6.62 -34.08 -18.92
CA ALA A 13 -6.97 -34.55 -17.59
C ALA A 13 -5.89 -35.51 -17.10
N VAL A 14 -5.26 -35.19 -15.97
CA VAL A 14 -4.33 -36.06 -15.26
C VAL A 14 -5.12 -36.69 -14.11
N ASN A 15 -5.57 -37.92 -14.29
CA ASN A 15 -6.42 -38.58 -13.29
C ASN A 15 -5.62 -39.10 -12.09
N ASN A 16 -4.31 -39.26 -12.24
CA ASN A 16 -3.36 -39.69 -11.22
C ASN A 16 -1.95 -39.22 -11.63
N ASN A 17 -1.06 -39.02 -10.66
CA ASN A 17 0.33 -38.71 -10.96
C ASN A 17 1.01 -39.89 -11.68
N GLN A 18 1.41 -39.70 -12.95
CA GLN A 18 1.93 -40.76 -13.82
C GLN A 18 3.46 -40.80 -13.95
N GLY A 19 4.21 -39.91 -13.30
CA GLY A 19 5.68 -39.93 -13.31
C GLY A 19 6.33 -39.21 -14.49
N ASP A 20 5.78 -39.40 -15.70
CA ASP A 20 6.31 -38.88 -16.96
C ASP A 20 5.21 -38.16 -17.76
N TYR A 21 5.48 -36.92 -18.15
CA TYR A 21 4.59 -36.01 -18.86
C TYR A 21 5.24 -35.50 -20.16
N SER A 22 6.31 -36.12 -20.63
CA SER A 22 7.07 -35.67 -21.80
C SER A 22 6.19 -35.53 -23.05
N THR A 23 5.18 -36.38 -23.21
CA THR A 23 4.26 -36.32 -24.36
C THR A 23 3.34 -35.12 -24.30
N GLU A 24 2.80 -34.82 -23.12
CA GLU A 24 1.93 -33.68 -22.84
C GLU A 24 2.70 -32.36 -23.01
N ILE A 25 3.94 -32.32 -22.54
CA ILE A 25 4.84 -31.18 -22.65
C ILE A 25 5.13 -30.86 -24.12
N VAL A 26 5.55 -31.85 -24.91
CA VAL A 26 5.80 -31.68 -26.35
C VAL A 26 4.54 -31.18 -27.07
N LYS A 27 3.36 -31.65 -26.68
CA LYS A 27 2.09 -31.16 -27.26
C LYS A 27 1.84 -29.70 -26.91
N MET A 28 2.00 -29.30 -25.64
CA MET A 28 1.82 -27.92 -25.21
C MET A 28 2.81 -26.98 -25.91
N GLU A 29 4.09 -27.36 -25.96
CA GLU A 29 5.14 -26.60 -26.65
C GLU A 29 4.85 -26.47 -28.15
N SER A 30 4.54 -27.58 -28.82
CA SER A 30 4.22 -27.60 -30.25
C SER A 30 2.97 -26.78 -30.60
N ALA A 31 2.05 -26.66 -29.64
CA ALA A 31 0.84 -25.87 -29.79
C ALA A 31 1.04 -24.39 -29.38
N GLY A 32 2.25 -24.00 -28.98
CA GLY A 32 2.62 -22.63 -28.66
C GLY A 32 2.01 -22.12 -27.36
N ALA A 33 1.75 -23.00 -26.39
CA ALA A 33 1.23 -22.58 -25.09
C ALA A 33 2.22 -21.62 -24.41
N GLN A 34 1.74 -20.44 -24.02
CA GLN A 34 2.53 -19.41 -23.34
C GLN A 34 2.22 -19.34 -21.84
N VAL A 35 1.02 -19.81 -21.47
CA VAL A 35 0.53 -19.90 -20.10
C VAL A 35 0.06 -21.32 -19.89
N VAL A 36 0.49 -21.95 -18.79
CA VAL A 36 0.02 -23.28 -18.40
C VAL A 36 -0.61 -23.21 -17.01
N LEU A 37 -1.83 -23.73 -16.93
CA LEU A 37 -2.56 -23.89 -15.68
C LEU A 37 -2.30 -25.32 -15.20
N ILE A 38 -1.76 -25.47 -13.99
CA ILE A 38 -1.70 -26.78 -13.35
C ILE A 38 -2.54 -26.75 -12.10
N TRP A 39 -3.50 -27.67 -12.04
CA TRP A 39 -4.25 -28.01 -10.84
C TRP A 39 -3.89 -29.42 -10.44
N GLU A 40 -2.95 -29.55 -9.52
CA GLU A 40 -2.48 -30.87 -9.14
C GLU A 40 -2.12 -30.95 -7.67
N ASN A 41 -2.05 -32.19 -7.18
CA ASN A 41 -1.21 -32.48 -6.03
C ASN A 41 0.21 -31.95 -6.31
N ALA A 42 0.92 -31.51 -5.26
CA ALA A 42 2.26 -30.94 -5.40
C ALA A 42 3.23 -31.80 -6.22
N LEU A 43 3.00 -33.12 -6.28
CA LEU A 43 3.88 -34.12 -6.92
C LEU A 43 3.75 -34.17 -8.45
N ALA A 44 2.56 -33.99 -9.03
CA ALA A 44 2.39 -33.99 -10.48
C ALA A 44 2.82 -32.65 -11.09
N ALA A 45 2.53 -31.53 -10.41
CA ALA A 45 3.01 -30.21 -10.83
C ALA A 45 4.54 -30.15 -10.91
N GLU A 46 5.24 -30.71 -9.92
CA GLU A 46 6.70 -30.79 -9.90
C GLU A 46 7.25 -31.47 -11.15
N GLN A 47 6.76 -32.66 -11.48
CA GLN A 47 7.26 -33.46 -12.59
C GLN A 47 7.02 -32.79 -13.94
N ILE A 48 5.83 -32.21 -14.16
CA ILE A 48 5.50 -31.50 -15.40
C ILE A 48 6.46 -30.31 -15.59
N ILE A 49 6.67 -29.52 -14.54
CA ILE A 49 7.52 -28.33 -14.60
C ILE A 49 8.99 -28.71 -14.81
N GLN A 50 9.50 -29.68 -14.03
CA GLN A 50 10.89 -30.12 -14.15
C GLN A 50 11.19 -30.69 -15.54
N GLN A 51 10.28 -31.51 -16.07
CA GLN A 51 10.44 -32.10 -17.39
C GLN A 51 10.33 -31.06 -18.50
N SER A 52 9.48 -30.04 -18.33
CA SER A 52 9.36 -28.91 -19.27
C SER A 52 10.66 -28.11 -19.31
N HIS A 53 11.21 -27.78 -18.13
CA HIS A 53 12.49 -27.10 -18.01
C HIS A 53 13.63 -27.90 -18.67
N ASN A 54 13.69 -29.20 -18.41
CA ASN A 54 14.71 -30.09 -19.01
C ASN A 54 14.58 -30.19 -20.55
N GLN A 55 13.39 -29.91 -21.09
CA GLN A 55 13.12 -29.86 -22.53
C GLN A 55 13.32 -28.45 -23.13
N GLY A 56 13.65 -27.44 -22.32
CA GLY A 56 13.84 -26.05 -22.78
C GLY A 56 12.53 -25.25 -22.92
N TYR A 57 11.42 -25.78 -22.41
CA TYR A 57 10.10 -25.14 -22.46
C TYR A 57 9.78 -24.47 -21.11
N ALA A 58 9.63 -23.14 -21.10
CA ALA A 58 9.45 -22.32 -19.90
C ALA A 58 8.25 -21.35 -20.01
N PRO A 59 7.00 -21.85 -20.02
CA PRO A 59 5.82 -20.99 -20.03
C PRO A 59 5.63 -20.28 -18.69
N LYS A 60 4.75 -19.28 -18.67
CA LYS A 60 4.27 -18.70 -17.42
C LYS A 60 3.30 -19.67 -16.76
N TRP A 61 3.56 -20.06 -15.52
CA TRP A 61 2.70 -21.02 -14.81
C TRP A 61 1.74 -20.26 -13.91
N LEU A 62 0.44 -20.55 -14.02
CA LEU A 62 -0.56 -20.12 -13.04
C LEU A 62 -0.94 -21.35 -12.22
N LEU A 63 -0.31 -21.46 -11.05
CA LEU A 63 -0.41 -22.62 -10.17
C LEU A 63 -1.31 -22.31 -8.99
N PHE A 64 -1.91 -23.35 -8.42
CA PHE A 64 -2.45 -23.27 -7.08
C PHE A 64 -1.25 -23.28 -6.13
N PRO A 65 -0.92 -22.16 -5.50
CA PRO A 65 0.40 -21.99 -4.91
C PRO A 65 0.53 -22.88 -3.67
N PHE A 66 1.43 -23.86 -3.78
CA PHE A 66 1.96 -24.60 -2.64
C PHE A 66 3.44 -24.25 -2.52
N ASN A 67 3.85 -23.68 -1.38
CA ASN A 67 5.26 -23.35 -1.12
C ASN A 67 6.16 -24.59 -1.18
N LEU A 68 5.58 -25.74 -0.83
CA LEU A 68 6.20 -27.04 -0.90
C LEU A 68 6.63 -27.42 -2.32
N THR A 69 5.81 -27.09 -3.33
CA THR A 69 6.14 -27.30 -4.75
C THR A 69 7.34 -26.45 -5.16
N LEU A 70 7.40 -25.18 -4.74
CA LEU A 70 8.55 -24.31 -5.02
C LEU A 70 9.82 -24.84 -4.36
N LYS A 71 9.75 -25.26 -3.09
CA LYS A 71 10.91 -25.81 -2.37
C LYS A 71 11.53 -26.97 -3.15
N THR A 72 10.73 -27.94 -3.58
CA THR A 72 11.24 -29.10 -4.32
C THR A 72 11.78 -28.72 -5.70
N LEU A 73 11.07 -27.85 -6.44
CA LEU A 73 11.53 -27.36 -7.74
C LEU A 73 12.86 -26.60 -7.66
N ASN A 74 13.04 -25.78 -6.62
CA ASN A 74 14.31 -25.08 -6.39
C ASN A 74 15.43 -26.05 -6.04
N GLN A 75 15.16 -27.08 -5.22
CA GLN A 75 16.14 -28.12 -4.91
C GLN A 75 16.57 -28.89 -6.16
N ALA A 76 15.67 -29.04 -7.13
CA ALA A 76 15.93 -29.65 -8.43
C ALA A 76 16.54 -28.68 -9.47
N GLY A 77 16.79 -27.41 -9.10
CA GLY A 77 17.48 -26.42 -9.92
C GLY A 77 16.61 -25.74 -10.97
N VAL A 78 15.27 -25.79 -10.84
CA VAL A 78 14.34 -25.09 -11.74
C VAL A 78 14.23 -23.63 -11.34
N ASP A 79 14.33 -22.73 -12.33
CA ASP A 79 14.01 -21.31 -12.13
C ASP A 79 12.50 -21.12 -11.99
N THR A 80 12.06 -20.82 -10.77
CA THR A 80 10.64 -20.59 -10.44
C THR A 80 10.25 -19.11 -10.43
N SER A 81 11.17 -18.20 -10.77
CA SER A 81 10.96 -16.74 -10.68
C SER A 81 9.83 -16.21 -11.58
N GLN A 82 9.50 -16.93 -12.65
CA GLN A 82 8.48 -16.54 -13.63
C GLN A 82 7.07 -17.08 -13.32
N MET A 83 6.88 -17.79 -12.21
CA MET A 83 5.59 -18.41 -11.87
C MET A 83 4.67 -17.43 -11.14
N GLU A 84 3.36 -17.56 -11.38
CA GLU A 84 2.28 -16.79 -10.75
C GLU A 84 1.25 -17.74 -10.10
N GLY A 85 0.50 -17.26 -9.11
CA GLY A 85 -0.45 -18.13 -8.40
C GLY A 85 -1.73 -17.41 -7.97
N ILE A 86 -2.83 -18.18 -7.92
CA ILE A 86 -4.16 -17.74 -7.48
C ILE A 86 -4.70 -18.78 -6.49
N VAL A 87 -5.24 -18.32 -5.36
CA VAL A 87 -5.80 -19.19 -4.30
C VAL A 87 -7.28 -18.89 -4.12
N PRO A 88 -8.20 -19.83 -4.40
CA PRO A 88 -9.51 -19.79 -3.78
C PRO A 88 -9.39 -20.32 -2.34
N TRP A 89 -9.82 -19.50 -1.40
CA TRP A 89 -9.85 -19.79 0.04
C TRP A 89 -10.56 -21.12 0.37
N PRO A 90 -10.17 -21.87 1.45
CA PRO A 90 -9.14 -21.57 2.47
C PRO A 90 -7.78 -22.29 2.31
N ALA A 91 -6.75 -21.66 2.87
CA ALA A 91 -5.38 -22.18 3.06
C ALA A 91 -5.10 -22.56 4.53
N TYR A 92 -4.83 -23.84 4.79
CA TYR A 92 -4.41 -24.36 6.09
C TYR A 92 -2.92 -24.08 6.36
N THR A 93 -2.59 -23.75 7.61
CA THR A 93 -1.20 -23.72 8.10
C THR A 93 -1.11 -24.45 9.44
N CYS A 94 -0.02 -25.17 9.70
CA CYS A 94 0.14 -25.95 10.94
C CYS A 94 -0.01 -25.05 12.19
N LYS A 95 0.43 -23.78 12.09
CA LYS A 95 0.35 -22.76 13.16
C LYS A 95 -1.09 -22.35 13.47
N ALA A 96 -1.99 -22.49 12.49
CA ALA A 96 -3.41 -22.21 12.60
C ALA A 96 -4.25 -23.45 12.93
N SER A 97 -3.62 -24.59 13.25
CA SER A 97 -4.31 -25.86 13.52
C SER A 97 -5.30 -25.82 14.70
N ASN A 98 -5.23 -24.79 15.55
CA ASN A 98 -6.15 -24.58 16.66
C ASN A 98 -7.33 -23.65 16.33
N LEU A 99 -7.40 -23.13 15.10
CA LEU A 99 -8.52 -22.30 14.68
C LEU A 99 -9.79 -23.15 14.50
N PRO A 100 -10.97 -22.67 14.95
CA PRO A 100 -12.23 -23.41 14.88
C PRO A 100 -12.58 -23.92 13.48
N GLU A 101 -12.19 -23.19 12.44
CA GLU A 101 -12.46 -23.47 11.03
C GLU A 101 -11.77 -24.76 10.54
N TYR A 102 -10.63 -25.14 11.14
CA TYR A 102 -9.86 -26.33 10.77
C TYR A 102 -10.14 -27.53 11.68
N SER A 103 -10.81 -27.31 12.81
CA SER A 103 -11.17 -28.38 13.76
C SER A 103 -11.91 -29.57 13.12
N PRO A 104 -12.80 -29.37 12.11
CA PRO A 104 -13.46 -30.50 11.45
C PRO A 104 -12.56 -31.36 10.56
N TYR A 105 -11.39 -30.86 10.14
CA TYR A 105 -10.51 -31.49 9.13
C TYR A 105 -9.18 -32.01 9.72
N ARG A 106 -9.04 -31.96 11.05
CA ARG A 106 -7.77 -32.20 11.76
C ARG A 106 -7.20 -33.60 11.50
N ALA A 107 -8.04 -34.63 11.43
CA ALA A 107 -7.60 -35.99 11.20
C ALA A 107 -7.04 -36.20 9.77
N GLU A 108 -7.67 -35.56 8.78
CA GLU A 108 -7.26 -35.58 7.38
C GLU A 108 -5.93 -34.84 7.18
N ILE A 109 -5.78 -33.70 7.84
CA ILE A 109 -4.55 -32.91 7.88
C ILE A 109 -3.40 -33.72 8.49
N GLU A 110 -3.58 -34.30 9.69
CA GLU A 110 -2.54 -35.11 10.36
C GLU A 110 -2.13 -36.33 9.52
N LYS A 111 -3.08 -36.95 8.81
CA LYS A 111 -2.83 -38.04 7.88
C LYS A 111 -1.98 -37.59 6.68
N PHE A 112 -2.26 -36.42 6.13
CA PHE A 112 -1.45 -35.83 5.06
C PHE A 112 -0.03 -35.51 5.55
N GLU A 113 0.12 -34.84 6.69
CA GLU A 113 1.44 -34.51 7.26
C GLU A 113 2.28 -35.77 7.51
N ALA A 114 1.67 -36.83 8.02
CA ALA A 114 2.32 -38.12 8.24
C ALA A 114 2.77 -38.78 6.93
N ALA A 115 1.96 -38.68 5.86
CA ALA A 115 2.33 -39.17 4.54
C ALA A 115 3.48 -38.32 3.95
N TYR A 116 3.41 -37.00 4.06
CA TYR A 116 4.41 -36.08 3.49
C TYR A 116 5.80 -36.28 4.13
N LYS A 117 5.86 -36.48 5.45
CA LYS A 117 7.12 -36.78 6.18
C LYS A 117 7.83 -38.06 5.73
N GLN A 118 7.13 -38.99 5.09
CA GLN A 118 7.77 -40.18 4.50
C GLN A 118 8.58 -39.85 3.25
N TYR A 119 8.27 -38.74 2.58
CA TYR A 119 8.90 -38.31 1.32
C TYR A 119 9.96 -37.23 1.55
N ASP A 120 9.69 -36.20 2.34
CA ASP A 120 10.68 -35.22 2.80
C ASP A 120 10.66 -35.13 4.33
N SER A 121 11.55 -35.89 4.97
CA SER A 121 11.69 -35.91 6.43
C SER A 121 12.24 -34.59 7.01
N GLY A 122 12.78 -33.72 6.16
CA GLY A 122 13.27 -32.38 6.50
C GLY A 122 12.28 -31.25 6.16
N ALA A 123 11.05 -31.57 5.78
CA ALA A 123 10.03 -30.57 5.50
C ALA A 123 9.55 -29.89 6.79
N ASP A 124 9.79 -28.58 6.89
CA ASP A 124 9.18 -27.74 7.91
C ASP A 124 7.78 -27.34 7.48
N LEU A 125 6.80 -28.23 7.72
CA LEU A 125 5.38 -27.99 7.46
C LEU A 125 4.79 -26.88 8.36
N CYS A 126 5.57 -26.39 9.32
CA CYS A 126 5.22 -25.29 10.20
C CYS A 126 5.99 -24.00 9.89
N GLY A 127 6.96 -24.05 8.98
CA GLY A 127 7.73 -22.92 8.51
C GLY A 127 6.92 -22.08 7.53
N ASP A 128 7.51 -20.98 7.07
CA ASP A 128 6.87 -20.04 6.14
C ASP A 128 6.48 -20.68 4.79
N GLY A 129 6.91 -21.93 4.55
CA GLY A 129 6.59 -22.73 3.37
C GLY A 129 5.62 -23.90 3.57
N GLY A 130 4.96 -24.01 4.73
CA GLY A 130 4.21 -25.20 5.15
C GLY A 130 2.71 -25.26 4.81
N ASP A 131 2.18 -24.26 4.10
CA ASP A 131 0.72 -24.09 3.94
C ASP A 131 0.07 -25.07 2.93
N LEU A 132 -1.15 -25.52 3.21
CA LEU A 132 -1.94 -26.50 2.43
C LEU A 132 -3.32 -25.95 2.04
N LEU A 133 -3.63 -25.87 0.75
CA LEU A 133 -4.94 -25.39 0.23
C LEU A 133 -5.97 -26.53 0.14
N PHE A 134 -7.16 -26.40 0.76
CA PHE A 134 -8.12 -27.52 0.93
C PHE A 134 -9.49 -27.38 0.24
N GLY A 135 -9.82 -26.26 -0.42
CA GLY A 135 -11.18 -26.05 -0.97
C GLY A 135 -11.19 -25.63 -2.44
N ALA A 136 -11.40 -26.55 -3.39
CA ALA A 136 -11.46 -26.16 -4.82
C ALA A 136 -12.14 -27.19 -5.75
N TRP A 137 -13.47 -27.30 -5.74
CA TRP A 137 -14.20 -27.98 -6.84
C TRP A 137 -15.19 -27.04 -7.56
N GLU A 138 -16.00 -26.25 -6.84
CA GLU A 138 -16.98 -25.33 -7.46
C GLU A 138 -16.37 -24.05 -8.06
N ALA A 139 -15.13 -23.71 -7.72
CA ALA A 139 -14.43 -22.51 -8.23
C ALA A 139 -13.91 -22.67 -9.68
N TRP A 140 -13.80 -23.89 -10.20
CA TRP A 140 -13.02 -24.19 -11.40
C TRP A 140 -13.70 -23.87 -12.73
N GLU A 141 -15.00 -24.16 -12.86
CA GLU A 141 -15.75 -23.78 -14.05
C GLU A 141 -15.76 -22.26 -14.23
N GLN A 142 -15.71 -21.53 -13.12
CA GLN A 142 -15.69 -20.07 -13.08
C GLN A 142 -14.29 -19.53 -13.43
N VAL A 143 -13.21 -20.06 -12.85
CA VAL A 143 -11.82 -19.66 -13.20
C VAL A 143 -11.51 -19.94 -14.67
N ALA A 144 -11.96 -21.08 -15.21
CA ALA A 144 -11.84 -21.39 -16.62
C ALA A 144 -12.60 -20.38 -17.50
N ASP A 145 -13.89 -20.09 -17.19
CA ASP A 145 -14.69 -19.08 -17.92
C ASP A 145 -14.05 -17.68 -17.91
N LEU A 146 -13.46 -17.29 -16.78
CA LEU A 146 -12.76 -16.02 -16.60
C LEU A 146 -11.51 -15.90 -17.49
N LEU A 147 -10.74 -16.98 -17.62
CA LEU A 147 -9.53 -17.01 -18.45
C LEU A 147 -9.85 -16.97 -19.94
N TYR A 148 -10.94 -17.62 -20.39
CA TYR A 148 -11.39 -17.49 -21.78
C TYR A 148 -11.73 -16.04 -22.16
N LYS A 149 -12.33 -15.29 -21.24
CA LYS A 149 -12.66 -13.88 -21.44
C LYS A 149 -11.44 -12.96 -21.41
N CYS A 150 -10.40 -13.35 -20.69
CA CYS A 150 -9.19 -12.56 -20.43
C CYS A 150 -8.23 -12.49 -21.66
N GLY A 151 -8.18 -13.54 -22.48
CA GLY A 151 -7.45 -13.56 -23.75
C GLY A 151 -5.97 -13.95 -23.68
N PRO A 152 -5.18 -13.78 -24.76
CA PRO A 152 -3.81 -14.33 -24.88
C PRO A 152 -2.77 -13.51 -24.11
N GLN A 153 -3.16 -12.34 -23.63
CA GLN A 153 -2.37 -11.49 -22.76
C GLN A 153 -2.80 -11.64 -21.30
N CYS A 154 -3.47 -12.74 -20.95
CA CYS A 154 -3.94 -12.96 -19.60
C CYS A 154 -2.76 -13.23 -18.66
N ASP A 155 -2.52 -12.27 -17.78
CA ASP A 155 -1.59 -12.35 -16.67
C ASP A 155 -2.37 -12.31 -15.35
N ARG A 156 -1.68 -12.54 -14.22
CA ARG A 156 -2.26 -12.42 -12.88
C ARG A 156 -3.12 -11.16 -12.70
N ASN A 157 -2.69 -10.01 -13.19
CA ASN A 157 -3.36 -8.73 -12.98
C ASN A 157 -4.67 -8.62 -13.77
N ARG A 158 -4.74 -9.20 -14.97
CA ARG A 158 -5.99 -9.27 -15.73
C ARG A 158 -6.99 -10.23 -15.12
N VAL A 159 -6.55 -11.41 -14.64
CA VAL A 159 -7.43 -12.36 -13.94
C VAL A 159 -8.00 -11.74 -12.67
N ALA A 160 -7.15 -11.06 -11.89
CA ALA A 160 -7.57 -10.28 -10.73
C ALA A 160 -8.63 -9.23 -11.07
N GLY A 161 -8.43 -8.47 -12.16
CA GLY A 161 -9.39 -7.45 -12.60
C GLY A 161 -10.79 -8.01 -12.88
N VAL A 162 -10.89 -9.21 -13.48
CA VAL A 162 -12.18 -9.86 -13.75
C VAL A 162 -12.81 -10.46 -12.48
N LEU A 163 -12.00 -11.01 -11.56
CA LEU A 163 -12.47 -11.52 -10.26
C LEU A 163 -13.02 -10.40 -9.36
N LEU A 164 -12.36 -9.24 -9.34
CA LEU A 164 -12.69 -8.12 -8.44
C LEU A 164 -13.97 -7.36 -8.80
N ASN A 165 -14.41 -7.37 -10.06
CA ASN A 165 -15.52 -6.51 -10.53
C ASN A 165 -16.83 -7.26 -10.81
N GLY A 166 -16.85 -8.56 -10.50
CA GLY A 166 -17.96 -9.43 -10.87
C GLY A 166 -18.09 -9.60 -12.39
N TYR A 167 -18.77 -10.67 -12.78
CA TYR A 167 -18.88 -11.20 -14.15
C TYR A 167 -19.39 -10.22 -15.26
N HIS A 168 -19.73 -8.96 -14.93
CA HIS A 168 -20.46 -8.05 -15.81
C HIS A 168 -19.93 -6.60 -15.95
N ALA A 169 -18.79 -6.20 -15.34
CA ALA A 169 -18.31 -4.81 -15.41
C ALA A 169 -16.86 -4.66 -15.93
N THR A 170 -16.58 -3.57 -16.65
CA THR A 170 -15.26 -3.20 -17.22
C THR A 170 -14.50 -2.22 -16.32
N VAL A 171 -13.17 -2.38 -16.24
CA VAL A 171 -12.25 -1.57 -15.42
C VAL A 171 -11.12 -0.99 -16.29
N GLY A 172 -10.66 0.21 -15.95
CA GLY A 172 -9.58 0.92 -16.64
C GLY A 172 -8.16 0.40 -16.30
N ALA A 173 -7.20 0.73 -17.17
CA ALA A 173 -5.89 0.07 -17.29
C ALA A 173 -4.79 0.48 -16.28
N ASN A 174 -5.10 1.21 -15.21
CA ASN A 174 -4.06 1.82 -14.36
C ASN A 174 -3.86 1.02 -13.07
N CYS A 175 -3.06 -0.04 -13.16
CA CYS A 175 -2.50 -0.78 -12.01
C CYS A 175 -0.98 -0.52 -11.97
N PRO A 176 -0.49 0.46 -11.18
CA PRO A 176 0.94 0.62 -10.96
C PRO A 176 1.34 -0.23 -9.74
N VAL A 177 2.08 -1.33 -9.94
CA VAL A 177 2.69 -2.07 -8.83
C VAL A 177 4.21 -1.97 -8.94
N ASP A 178 4.81 -1.32 -7.94
CA ASP A 178 6.26 -1.30 -7.66
C ASP A 178 6.57 -2.36 -6.59
N PHE A 179 7.70 -3.04 -6.73
CA PHE A 179 8.05 -4.27 -6.02
C PHE A 179 9.38 -4.20 -5.27
N HIS A 180 9.76 -3.02 -4.78
CA HIS A 180 10.80 -2.89 -3.77
C HIS A 180 10.21 -2.46 -2.41
N ASN A 181 10.49 -3.32 -1.41
CA ASN A 181 10.39 -3.14 0.05
C ASN A 181 8.99 -3.05 0.70
N GLY A 182 8.63 -4.12 1.43
CA GLY A 182 8.08 -3.99 2.79
C GLY A 182 6.64 -4.47 3.04
N ASP A 183 6.50 -5.74 3.44
CA ASP A 183 5.72 -6.21 4.60
C ASP A 183 4.17 -6.19 4.62
N GLY A 184 3.53 -7.19 4.00
CA GLY A 184 2.38 -7.89 4.61
C GLY A 184 0.99 -7.58 4.06
N HIS A 185 0.23 -8.64 3.79
CA HIS A 185 -0.97 -8.71 2.92
C HIS A 185 -2.31 -8.74 3.66
N HIS A 186 -3.40 -8.25 3.03
CA HIS A 186 -4.80 -8.69 3.29
C HIS A 186 -5.82 -8.37 2.15
N GLY A 187 -7.02 -8.98 2.20
CA GLY A 187 -8.05 -9.30 1.16
C GLY A 187 -8.59 -10.77 0.91
N GLY A 188 -9.21 -11.55 1.78
CA GLY A 188 -10.09 -12.66 1.37
C GLY A 188 -11.29 -11.86 0.94
N GLY A 189 -11.36 -11.52 -0.35
CA GLY A 189 -11.35 -10.09 -0.74
C GLY A 189 -10.14 -9.83 -1.68
N PRO A 190 -9.49 -8.67 -1.69
CA PRO A 190 -8.32 -8.40 -2.57
C PRO A 190 -6.93 -9.03 -2.19
N GLU A 191 -6.85 -10.25 -1.66
CA GLU A 191 -5.74 -11.07 -1.03
C GLU A 191 -5.62 -12.48 -1.60
N ASP A 192 -6.17 -12.74 -2.77
CA ASP A 192 -6.10 -14.07 -3.38
C ASP A 192 -5.05 -14.16 -4.51
N LEU A 193 -4.11 -13.20 -4.55
CA LEU A 193 -3.09 -13.05 -5.61
C LEU A 193 -1.69 -13.24 -5.06
N TYR A 194 -0.91 -14.11 -5.69
CA TYR A 194 0.43 -14.49 -5.24
C TYR A 194 1.47 -14.34 -6.35
N ARG A 195 2.71 -14.08 -5.96
CA ARG A 195 3.89 -14.16 -6.84
C ARG A 195 5.04 -14.87 -6.12
N VAL A 196 5.98 -15.42 -6.87
CA VAL A 196 7.23 -15.92 -6.30
C VAL A 196 8.11 -14.74 -5.86
N THR A 197 8.58 -14.76 -4.61
CA THR A 197 9.61 -13.85 -4.08
C THR A 197 10.64 -14.60 -3.26
N GLN A 198 11.77 -13.97 -2.95
CA GLN A 198 12.79 -14.51 -2.06
C GLN A 198 12.46 -14.19 -0.60
N ILE A 199 12.19 -15.20 0.22
CA ILE A 199 12.01 -15.09 1.67
C ILE A 199 13.10 -15.95 2.34
N ASN A 200 13.94 -15.33 3.17
CA ASN A 200 15.03 -16.02 3.88
C ASN A 200 15.95 -16.86 2.97
N GLY A 201 16.19 -16.41 1.73
CA GLY A 201 17.04 -17.09 0.76
C GLY A 201 16.39 -18.24 -0.02
N ASN A 202 15.07 -18.46 0.14
CA ASN A 202 14.31 -19.44 -0.62
C ASN A 202 13.20 -18.76 -1.43
N ASN A 203 12.88 -19.29 -2.62
CA ASN A 203 11.68 -18.84 -3.32
C ASN A 203 10.44 -19.33 -2.56
N ALA A 204 9.54 -18.40 -2.27
CA ALA A 204 8.26 -18.64 -1.63
C ALA A 204 7.16 -17.84 -2.34
N TRP A 205 5.95 -18.37 -2.32
CA TRP A 205 4.75 -17.63 -2.71
C TRP A 205 4.48 -16.55 -1.67
N TYR A 206 4.51 -15.31 -2.12
CA TYR A 206 4.15 -14.13 -1.35
C TYR A 206 2.75 -13.71 -1.80
N ASN A 207 1.84 -13.46 -0.86
CA ASN A 207 0.55 -12.85 -1.16
C ASN A 207 0.82 -11.45 -1.76
N THR A 208 -0.16 -10.72 -2.27
CA THR A 208 0.02 -9.33 -2.75
C THR A 208 -1.08 -8.40 -2.28
N GLY A 209 -1.80 -8.79 -1.21
CA GLY A 209 -3.04 -8.21 -0.71
C GLY A 209 -3.24 -6.69 -0.79
N PHE A 210 -4.48 -6.33 -1.12
CA PHE A 210 -5.13 -5.03 -1.36
C PHE A 210 -4.67 -4.27 -2.59
N CYS A 211 -5.32 -4.51 -3.74
CA CYS A 211 -5.41 -3.50 -4.79
C CYS A 211 -6.04 -2.22 -4.19
N GLU A 212 -5.51 -1.04 -4.49
CA GLU A 212 -6.18 0.24 -4.22
C GLU A 212 -7.57 0.20 -4.88
N THR A 213 -8.63 0.02 -4.10
CA THR A 213 -9.83 -0.66 -4.64
C THR A 213 -10.84 0.25 -5.30
N THR A 214 -10.78 1.58 -5.18
CA THR A 214 -11.64 2.47 -5.97
C THR A 214 -11.23 3.94 -5.85
N ILE A 215 -10.75 4.54 -6.95
CA ILE A 215 -10.79 6.00 -7.09
C ILE A 215 -12.14 6.34 -7.72
N ARG A 216 -12.97 7.09 -7.00
CA ARG A 216 -14.19 7.69 -7.55
C ARG A 216 -14.10 9.18 -7.34
N CYS A 217 -13.79 9.89 -8.42
CA CYS A 217 -13.83 11.34 -8.46
C CYS A 217 -15.16 11.79 -9.07
N VAL A 218 -15.84 12.71 -8.40
CA VAL A 218 -17.02 13.40 -8.91
C VAL A 218 -16.76 14.90 -8.87
N PRO A 219 -17.15 15.64 -9.92
CA PRO A 219 -17.19 17.10 -9.82
C PRO A 219 -18.05 17.49 -8.63
N ALA A 220 -17.55 18.34 -7.75
CA ALA A 220 -18.24 18.72 -6.54
C ALA A 220 -18.05 20.22 -6.29
N ASP A 221 -19.18 20.90 -6.11
CA ASP A 221 -19.20 22.34 -5.84
C ASP A 221 -19.13 22.56 -4.32
N LEU A 222 -18.04 23.16 -3.83
CA LEU A 222 -17.91 23.53 -2.42
C LEU A 222 -18.97 24.54 -1.98
N ALA A 223 -19.48 25.38 -2.88
CA ALA A 223 -20.56 26.31 -2.57
C ALA A 223 -21.87 25.57 -2.23
N ALA A 224 -22.11 24.41 -2.86
CA ALA A 224 -23.24 23.54 -2.52
C ALA A 224 -23.07 22.86 -1.15
N ALA A 225 -21.83 22.74 -0.65
CA ALA A 225 -21.51 22.28 0.70
C ALA A 225 -21.53 23.39 1.77
N GLY A 226 -21.92 24.62 1.40
CA GLY A 226 -22.07 25.76 2.33
C GLY A 226 -20.87 26.70 2.41
N TRP A 227 -19.87 26.53 1.54
CA TRP A 227 -18.63 27.29 1.55
C TRP A 227 -18.67 28.38 0.47
N SER A 228 -19.02 29.60 0.85
CA SER A 228 -19.07 30.75 -0.07
C SER A 228 -17.89 31.67 0.21
N ASN A 229 -16.81 31.58 -0.59
CA ASN A 229 -15.77 32.60 -0.82
C ASN A 229 -14.51 32.07 -1.54
N GLU A 230 -14.49 30.82 -2.01
CA GLU A 230 -13.32 30.27 -2.72
C GLU A 230 -13.04 30.95 -4.08
N PRO A 231 -11.78 30.93 -4.54
CA PRO A 231 -11.40 31.44 -5.84
C PRO A 231 -11.93 30.55 -6.99
N SER A 232 -11.81 31.04 -8.23
CA SER A 232 -12.58 30.56 -9.39
C SER A 232 -12.25 29.15 -9.93
N GLY A 233 -11.21 28.50 -9.42
CA GLY A 233 -10.87 27.12 -9.74
C GLY A 233 -11.95 26.10 -9.37
N THR A 234 -11.65 24.82 -9.65
CA THR A 234 -12.60 23.72 -9.48
C THR A 234 -12.14 22.77 -8.40
N HIS A 235 -13.08 22.34 -7.56
CA HIS A 235 -12.88 21.24 -6.62
C HIS A 235 -13.42 19.93 -7.19
N VAL A 236 -12.64 18.87 -6.98
CA VAL A 236 -13.03 17.51 -7.32
C VAL A 236 -13.06 16.70 -6.03
N LEU A 237 -14.21 16.09 -5.73
CA LEU A 237 -14.33 15.18 -4.58
C LEU A 237 -14.00 13.78 -5.04
N CYS A 238 -12.93 13.23 -4.50
CA CYS A 238 -12.48 11.87 -4.75
C CYS A 238 -12.62 11.01 -3.50
N SER A 239 -12.50 9.70 -3.68
CA SER A 239 -12.38 8.72 -2.60
C SER A 239 -11.21 7.82 -2.88
N TYR A 240 -10.48 7.43 -1.85
CA TYR A 240 -9.39 6.47 -1.90
C TYR A 240 -9.54 5.46 -0.77
N SER A 241 -9.27 4.20 -1.08
CA SER A 241 -9.40 3.09 -0.14
C SER A 241 -8.14 2.23 -0.17
N THR A 242 -7.60 1.96 1.01
CA THR A 242 -6.47 1.05 1.22
C THR A 242 -6.60 0.41 2.60
N GLN A 243 -6.19 -0.85 2.76
CA GLN A 243 -6.16 -1.54 4.06
C GLN A 243 -7.50 -1.54 4.83
N GLY A 244 -8.63 -1.56 4.11
CA GLY A 244 -9.97 -1.46 4.71
C GLY A 244 -10.33 -0.07 5.24
N LEU A 245 -9.41 0.90 5.15
CA LEU A 245 -9.64 2.31 5.42
C LEU A 245 -10.11 2.99 4.14
N THR A 246 -11.04 3.94 4.29
CA THR A 246 -11.49 4.78 3.17
C THR A 246 -11.49 6.23 3.62
N ARG A 247 -10.97 7.12 2.78
CA ARG A 247 -11.17 8.56 2.93
C ARG A 247 -11.65 9.16 1.63
N SER A 248 -12.58 10.08 1.78
CA SER A 248 -12.79 11.08 0.75
C SER A 248 -11.70 12.15 0.84
N TYR A 249 -11.39 12.79 -0.26
CA TYR A 249 -10.46 13.90 -0.32
C TYR A 249 -10.87 14.85 -1.43
N TRP A 250 -10.57 16.12 -1.26
CA TRP A 250 -10.81 17.14 -2.26
C TRP A 250 -9.53 17.46 -2.99
N VAL A 251 -9.61 17.73 -4.29
CA VAL A 251 -8.51 18.28 -5.07
C VAL A 251 -8.96 19.62 -5.64
N TYR A 252 -8.22 20.68 -5.33
CA TYR A 252 -8.40 21.99 -5.95
C TYR A 252 -7.50 22.13 -7.18
N GLN A 253 -8.13 22.47 -8.30
CA GLN A 253 -7.48 22.73 -9.57
C GLN A 253 -7.69 24.20 -9.95
N PRO A 254 -6.62 25.01 -10.07
CA PRO A 254 -6.74 26.38 -10.55
C PRO A 254 -7.42 26.46 -11.92
N PRO A 255 -8.04 27.59 -12.30
CA PRO A 255 -8.67 27.76 -13.62
C PRO A 255 -7.70 27.55 -14.79
N THR A 256 -6.41 27.77 -14.54
CA THR A 256 -5.32 27.57 -15.50
C THR A 256 -4.81 26.13 -15.56
N TRP A 257 -5.33 25.23 -14.72
CA TRP A 257 -4.92 23.83 -14.72
C TRP A 257 -5.19 23.18 -16.07
N SER A 258 -4.24 22.35 -16.48
CA SER A 258 -4.25 21.63 -17.74
C SER A 258 -3.53 20.30 -17.54
N PRO A 259 -4.16 19.16 -17.94
CA PRO A 259 -3.53 17.84 -17.82
C PRO A 259 -2.32 17.66 -18.76
N ALA A 260 -2.08 18.61 -19.68
CA ALA A 260 -0.89 18.60 -20.55
C ALA A 260 0.36 19.14 -19.87
N ASP A 261 0.20 19.91 -18.79
CA ASP A 261 1.29 20.54 -18.05
C ASP A 261 1.63 19.74 -16.79
N SER A 262 2.86 19.90 -16.29
CA SER A 262 3.28 19.26 -15.04
C SER A 262 3.16 20.24 -13.86
N TRP A 263 2.33 19.89 -12.89
CA TRP A 263 1.96 20.77 -11.77
C TRP A 263 2.64 20.35 -10.46
N PRO A 264 3.02 21.29 -9.58
CA PRO A 264 3.28 20.99 -8.17
C PRO A 264 1.99 20.60 -7.44
N LEU A 265 2.13 19.89 -6.32
CA LEU A 265 1.03 19.53 -5.43
C LEU A 265 1.37 19.89 -3.98
N ILE A 266 0.42 20.46 -3.25
CA ILE A 266 0.49 20.57 -1.79
C ILE A 266 -0.63 19.74 -1.18
N VAL A 267 -0.28 18.82 -0.28
CA VAL A 267 -1.24 18.05 0.53
C VAL A 267 -1.43 18.77 1.86
N VAL A 268 -2.64 19.21 2.16
CA VAL A 268 -2.95 20.04 3.33
C VAL A 268 -3.80 19.24 4.31
N LEU A 269 -3.28 19.01 5.51
CA LEU A 269 -3.88 18.20 6.57
C LEU A 269 -4.51 19.08 7.66
N HIS A 270 -5.82 18.88 7.87
CA HIS A 270 -6.62 19.64 8.82
C HIS A 270 -6.36 19.24 10.29
N GLY A 271 -6.78 20.09 11.24
CA GLY A 271 -6.74 19.83 12.67
C GLY A 271 -7.92 18.95 13.15
N CYS A 272 -8.00 18.67 14.47
CA CYS A 272 -9.18 17.99 15.01
C CYS A 272 -10.45 18.82 14.72
N THR A 273 -11.60 18.15 14.63
CA THR A 273 -12.95 18.71 14.40
C THR A 273 -13.20 19.31 13.01
N GLU A 274 -12.15 19.45 12.21
CA GLU A 274 -12.19 19.93 10.83
C GLU A 274 -12.26 18.77 9.83
N GLN A 275 -12.51 19.11 8.57
CA GLN A 275 -12.37 18.29 7.39
C GLN A 275 -11.66 19.07 6.28
N GLY A 276 -11.49 18.46 5.10
CA GLY A 276 -10.82 19.07 3.95
C GLY A 276 -11.39 20.45 3.53
N PRO A 277 -12.72 20.63 3.40
CA PRO A 277 -13.30 21.95 3.11
C PRO A 277 -13.01 23.00 4.18
N ASP A 278 -12.98 22.60 5.46
CA ASP A 278 -12.69 23.52 6.57
C ASP A 278 -11.28 24.08 6.48
N ILE A 279 -10.28 23.21 6.27
CA ILE A 279 -8.89 23.66 6.17
C ILE A 279 -8.64 24.45 4.87
N ALA A 280 -9.32 24.12 3.76
CA ALA A 280 -9.21 24.88 2.50
C ALA A 280 -9.58 26.35 2.72
N ALA A 281 -10.71 26.61 3.38
CA ALA A 281 -11.21 27.96 3.59
C ALA A 281 -10.36 28.80 4.56
N ILE A 282 -9.84 28.20 5.63
CA ILE A 282 -9.06 28.96 6.63
C ILE A 282 -7.60 29.16 6.22
N SER A 283 -7.02 28.21 5.47
CA SER A 283 -5.61 28.27 5.06
C SER A 283 -5.36 29.17 3.85
N ARG A 284 -6.40 29.39 3.04
CA ARG A 284 -6.34 30.15 1.78
C ARG A 284 -5.37 29.56 0.73
N PHE A 285 -5.06 28.27 0.81
CA PHE A 285 -4.20 27.61 -0.17
C PHE A 285 -4.76 27.65 -1.60
N ASP A 286 -6.08 27.71 -1.77
CA ASP A 286 -6.71 27.82 -3.09
C ASP A 286 -6.35 29.14 -3.79
N TRP A 287 -6.29 30.26 -3.05
CA TRP A 287 -5.88 31.56 -3.61
C TRP A 287 -4.40 31.60 -3.97
N GLU A 288 -3.56 30.97 -3.15
CA GLU A 288 -2.13 30.86 -3.44
C GLU A 288 -1.88 29.91 -4.61
N ALA A 289 -2.69 28.86 -4.75
CA ALA A 289 -2.64 27.91 -5.87
C ALA A 289 -2.94 28.59 -7.21
N GLU A 290 -3.93 29.48 -7.29
CA GLU A 290 -4.17 30.29 -8.49
C GLU A 290 -3.00 31.24 -8.81
N GLN A 291 -2.41 31.88 -7.80
CA GLN A 291 -1.33 32.85 -7.99
C GLN A 291 0.03 32.23 -8.31
N ARG A 292 0.29 31.02 -7.80
CA ARG A 292 1.61 30.37 -7.85
C ARG A 292 1.63 29.08 -8.66
N HIS A 293 0.50 28.70 -9.25
CA HIS A 293 0.36 27.56 -10.15
C HIS A 293 0.70 26.21 -9.52
N PHE A 294 -0.07 25.80 -8.51
CA PHE A 294 0.00 24.45 -7.93
C PHE A 294 -1.39 23.87 -7.67
N LEU A 295 -1.47 22.55 -7.53
CA LEU A 295 -2.68 21.83 -7.08
C LEU A 295 -2.70 21.69 -5.57
N VAL A 296 -3.88 21.56 -4.99
CA VAL A 296 -4.03 21.30 -3.55
C VAL A 296 -4.88 20.07 -3.31
N ALA A 297 -4.42 19.15 -2.47
CA ALA A 297 -5.22 18.02 -2.00
C ALA A 297 -5.57 18.21 -0.52
N TYR A 298 -6.84 18.05 -0.19
CA TYR A 298 -7.40 18.15 1.16
C TYR A 298 -8.04 16.81 1.55
N PRO A 299 -7.28 15.86 2.10
CA PRO A 299 -7.83 14.64 2.68
C PRO A 299 -8.83 14.94 3.80
N ASN A 300 -10.00 14.30 3.77
CA ASN A 300 -10.91 14.30 4.92
C ASN A 300 -10.50 13.19 5.90
N GLN A 301 -10.93 13.32 7.15
CA GLN A 301 -10.96 12.25 8.14
C GLN A 301 -12.30 11.49 8.09
N ALA A 302 -12.27 10.17 8.32
CA ALA A 302 -13.48 9.38 8.44
C ALA A 302 -14.23 9.73 9.74
N GLY A 303 -15.55 9.55 9.72
CA GLY A 303 -16.32 9.47 10.96
C GLY A 303 -15.93 8.23 11.76
N TYR A 304 -16.33 8.18 13.03
CA TYR A 304 -16.11 7.00 13.87
C TYR A 304 -16.75 5.76 13.24
N THR A 305 -15.92 4.82 12.79
CA THR A 305 -16.38 3.58 12.17
C THR A 305 -15.65 2.39 12.78
N MET A 306 -16.41 1.39 13.24
CA MET A 306 -15.85 0.13 13.74
C MET A 306 -15.37 -0.69 12.53
N THR A 307 -14.06 -0.88 12.37
CA THR A 307 -13.50 -1.82 11.39
C THR A 307 -13.30 -3.17 12.08
N GLY A 308 -13.67 -4.26 11.40
CA GLY A 308 -13.58 -5.62 11.95
C GLY A 308 -12.17 -5.97 12.40
N THR A 309 -12.06 -6.66 13.54
CA THR A 309 -10.83 -7.05 14.27
C THR A 309 -9.97 -5.87 14.79
N THR A 310 -10.31 -5.43 16.01
CA THR A 310 -9.44 -4.71 16.97
C THR A 310 -8.84 -3.35 16.58
N THR A 311 -9.17 -2.78 15.42
CA THR A 311 -8.76 -1.42 15.00
C THR A 311 -9.97 -0.48 14.96
N PHE A 312 -9.77 0.79 15.31
CA PHE A 312 -10.78 1.85 15.20
C PHE A 312 -10.36 2.77 14.05
N ASP A 313 -11.28 3.03 13.12
CA ASP A 313 -11.07 4.00 12.04
C ASP A 313 -11.76 5.33 12.36
N GLY A 314 -11.06 6.43 12.06
CA GLY A 314 -11.39 7.76 12.53
C GLY A 314 -11.33 7.86 14.06
N ASN A 315 -11.69 9.03 14.58
CA ASN A 315 -12.08 9.18 15.97
C ASN A 315 -13.29 10.10 16.00
N GLY A 316 -14.09 10.02 17.07
CA GLY A 316 -15.32 10.81 17.20
C GLY A 316 -15.11 12.34 17.17
N SER A 317 -13.86 12.80 17.07
CA SER A 317 -13.48 14.21 16.95
C SER A 317 -12.95 14.58 15.56
N HIS A 318 -13.08 13.72 14.54
CA HIS A 318 -12.49 13.94 13.20
C HIS A 318 -10.99 14.29 13.26
N CYS A 319 -10.29 13.80 14.25
CA CYS A 319 -8.87 14.05 14.39
C CYS A 319 -8.06 12.94 13.68
N TRP A 320 -6.83 13.24 13.27
CA TRP A 320 -5.88 12.18 12.90
C TRP A 320 -5.52 11.34 14.12
N ASN A 321 -5.15 10.08 13.91
CA ASN A 321 -4.79 9.11 14.93
C ASN A 321 -3.26 8.91 15.00
N TRP A 322 -2.50 10.00 14.88
CA TRP A 322 -1.02 10.03 14.85
C TRP A 322 -0.35 9.37 16.06
N PHE A 323 -1.08 9.33 17.19
CA PHE A 323 -0.61 8.74 18.45
C PHE A 323 -0.74 7.21 18.50
N LEU A 324 -1.47 6.59 17.58
CA LEU A 324 -1.58 5.13 17.51
C LEU A 324 -0.36 4.53 16.78
N PRO A 325 0.09 3.32 17.14
CA PRO A 325 1.24 2.69 16.48
C PRO A 325 1.11 2.61 14.97
N GLN A 326 -0.06 2.20 14.43
CA GLN A 326 -0.29 2.16 12.98
C GLN A 326 -0.31 3.55 12.32
N GLY A 327 -0.51 4.61 13.11
CA GLY A 327 -0.47 6.00 12.65
C GLY A 327 0.93 6.57 12.58
N GLN A 328 1.97 5.78 12.89
CA GLN A 328 3.37 6.21 12.93
C GLN A 328 4.23 5.47 11.90
N GLU A 329 3.75 4.41 11.25
CA GLU A 329 4.59 3.54 10.42
C GLU A 329 4.32 3.72 8.92
N ARG A 330 5.37 3.58 8.11
CA ARG A 330 5.23 3.48 6.65
C ARG A 330 4.43 2.23 6.30
N GLY A 331 3.56 2.34 5.30
CA GLY A 331 2.75 1.22 4.82
C GLY A 331 1.62 0.79 5.75
N ALA A 332 1.30 1.53 6.82
CA ALA A 332 0.17 1.24 7.70
C ALA A 332 -0.73 2.46 7.93
N GLY A 333 -1.99 2.20 8.32
CA GLY A 333 -2.89 3.19 8.90
C GLY A 333 -3.15 4.43 8.04
N GLU A 334 -3.34 5.56 8.70
CA GLU A 334 -3.56 6.85 8.03
C GLU A 334 -2.37 7.31 7.19
N PRO A 335 -1.09 7.05 7.56
CA PRO A 335 0.03 7.36 6.67
C PRO A 335 -0.03 6.64 5.32
N ALA A 336 -0.34 5.35 5.28
CA ALA A 336 -0.53 4.62 4.02
C ALA A 336 -1.67 5.19 3.18
N LEU A 337 -2.74 5.61 3.85
CA LEU A 337 -3.89 6.18 3.19
C LEU A 337 -3.57 7.55 2.56
N ILE A 338 -2.89 8.45 3.28
CA ILE A 338 -2.52 9.77 2.77
C ILE A 338 -1.48 9.65 1.64
N ALA A 339 -0.50 8.76 1.78
CA ALA A 339 0.46 8.48 0.71
C ALA A 339 -0.24 7.95 -0.56
N GLY A 340 -1.24 7.10 -0.40
CA GLY A 340 -2.05 6.58 -1.50
C GLY A 340 -2.91 7.65 -2.18
N ILE A 341 -3.54 8.54 -1.41
CA ILE A 341 -4.24 9.73 -1.95
C ILE A 341 -3.26 10.58 -2.77
N THR A 342 -2.09 10.87 -2.22
CA THR A 342 -1.07 11.69 -2.88
C THR A 342 -0.64 11.08 -4.22
N ARG A 343 -0.33 9.78 -4.24
CA ARG A 343 0.00 9.05 -5.47
C ARG A 343 -1.15 9.01 -6.47
N SER A 344 -2.39 8.93 -5.98
CA SER A 344 -3.60 8.97 -6.82
C SER A 344 -3.71 10.31 -7.54
N VAL A 345 -3.51 11.43 -6.83
CA VAL A 345 -3.52 12.78 -7.42
C VAL A 345 -2.37 12.93 -8.41
N ILE A 346 -1.17 12.41 -8.08
CA ILE A 346 -0.03 12.45 -8.99
C ILE A 346 -0.35 11.78 -10.33
N ALA A 347 -0.94 10.58 -10.27
CA ALA A 347 -1.29 9.82 -11.46
C ALA A 347 -2.45 10.43 -12.25
N ALA A 348 -3.45 11.00 -11.56
CA ALA A 348 -4.66 11.53 -12.18
C ALA A 348 -4.43 12.91 -12.85
N ASP A 349 -3.67 13.78 -12.21
CA ASP A 349 -3.59 15.21 -12.57
C ASP A 349 -2.22 15.64 -13.12
N ASN A 350 -1.38 14.66 -13.51
CA ASN A 350 -0.05 14.88 -14.10
C ASN A 350 0.87 15.76 -13.22
N VAL A 351 0.85 15.50 -11.91
CA VAL A 351 1.73 16.21 -10.95
C VAL A 351 3.17 15.78 -11.17
N ASP A 352 4.10 16.72 -11.00
CA ASP A 352 5.52 16.41 -10.90
C ASP A 352 5.82 15.71 -9.58
N PRO A 353 6.21 14.42 -9.56
CA PRO A 353 6.47 13.69 -8.32
C PRO A 353 7.63 14.27 -7.50
N HIS A 354 8.45 15.17 -8.07
CA HIS A 354 9.52 15.87 -7.35
C HIS A 354 9.10 17.22 -6.77
N ARG A 355 7.84 17.65 -6.97
CA ARG A 355 7.30 18.92 -6.46
C ARG A 355 6.00 18.70 -5.70
N VAL A 356 6.04 17.77 -4.75
CA VAL A 356 4.91 17.42 -3.88
C VAL A 356 5.28 17.75 -2.45
N ASP A 357 4.55 18.64 -1.81
CA ASP A 357 4.79 19.03 -0.41
C ASP A 357 3.65 18.57 0.49
N VAL A 358 3.91 18.36 1.78
CA VAL A 358 2.87 18.12 2.80
C VAL A 358 2.92 19.19 3.86
N ILE A 359 1.75 19.68 4.27
CA ILE A 359 1.62 20.66 5.34
C ILE A 359 0.40 20.33 6.19
N GLY A 360 0.46 20.62 7.49
CA GLY A 360 -0.72 20.49 8.33
C GLY A 360 -0.66 21.30 9.61
N ILE A 361 -1.82 21.44 10.26
CA ILE A 361 -1.99 22.18 11.51
C ILE A 361 -2.48 21.30 12.66
N SER A 362 -1.99 21.51 13.88
CA SER A 362 -2.41 20.75 15.08
C SER A 362 -2.18 19.24 14.87
N ALA A 363 -3.23 18.42 14.97
CA ALA A 363 -3.17 17.00 14.63
C ALA A 363 -2.68 16.75 13.19
N GLY A 364 -3.11 17.58 12.23
CA GLY A 364 -2.60 17.54 10.87
C GLY A 364 -1.12 17.92 10.78
N GLY A 365 -0.63 18.78 11.68
CA GLY A 365 0.79 19.13 11.79
C GLY A 365 1.63 17.96 12.30
N ALA A 366 1.16 17.28 13.35
CA ALA A 366 1.77 16.03 13.83
C ALA A 366 1.74 14.93 12.75
N THR A 367 0.65 14.81 12.00
CA THR A 367 0.58 13.86 10.88
C THR A 367 1.49 14.27 9.72
N ALA A 368 1.64 15.56 9.41
CA ALA A 368 2.57 16.04 8.38
C ALA A 368 4.02 15.69 8.71
N ASP A 369 4.43 15.82 9.98
CA ASP A 369 5.73 15.36 10.47
C ASP A 369 5.94 13.85 10.22
N ILE A 370 4.94 13.03 10.58
CA ILE A 370 4.96 11.59 10.33
C ILE A 370 5.02 11.27 8.83
N MET A 371 4.25 11.97 8.00
CA MET A 371 4.26 11.76 6.55
C MET A 371 5.64 12.03 5.96
N ALA A 372 6.30 13.09 6.39
CA ALA A 372 7.64 13.43 5.94
C ALA A 372 8.69 12.42 6.46
N ALA A 373 8.54 11.89 7.68
CA ALA A 373 9.44 10.89 8.24
C ALA A 373 9.28 9.49 7.59
N THR A 374 8.04 9.08 7.30
CA THR A 374 7.71 7.73 6.78
C THR A 374 7.72 7.66 5.25
N TYR A 375 7.47 8.76 4.56
CA TYR A 375 7.51 8.87 3.09
C TYR A 375 8.38 10.04 2.61
N PRO A 376 9.66 10.13 3.03
CA PRO A 376 10.55 11.20 2.57
C PRO A 376 10.82 11.10 1.06
N ASP A 377 10.62 9.94 0.44
CA ASP A 377 10.65 9.73 -1.00
C ASP A 377 9.46 10.34 -1.74
N LEU A 378 8.36 10.65 -1.05
CA LEU A 378 7.14 11.20 -1.63
C LEU A 378 7.03 12.73 -1.50
N TYR A 379 7.52 13.32 -0.41
CA TYR A 379 7.30 14.75 -0.11
C TYR A 379 8.55 15.61 -0.18
N ALA A 380 8.68 16.42 -1.23
CA ALA A 380 9.78 17.36 -1.47
C ALA A 380 10.10 18.25 -0.24
N ALA A 381 9.08 18.82 0.41
CA ALA A 381 9.19 19.55 1.67
C ALA A 381 8.00 19.29 2.62
N ALA A 382 8.17 19.67 3.90
CA ALA A 382 7.16 19.51 4.96
C ALA A 382 6.88 20.82 5.72
N GLY A 383 5.61 21.09 6.04
CA GLY A 383 5.20 22.18 6.92
C GLY A 383 4.48 21.66 8.17
N ILE A 384 5.02 21.96 9.35
CA ILE A 384 4.51 21.50 10.65
C ILE A 384 4.02 22.73 11.44
N LEU A 385 2.71 22.99 11.41
CA LEU A 385 2.09 24.12 12.10
C LEU A 385 1.43 23.63 13.39
N ALA A 386 1.82 24.19 14.54
CA ALA A 386 1.31 23.78 15.85
C ALA A 386 1.27 22.24 16.01
N GLY A 387 2.31 21.55 15.53
CA GLY A 387 2.45 20.10 15.59
C GLY A 387 3.43 19.66 16.68
N CYS A 388 3.80 18.38 16.65
CA CYS A 388 4.80 17.80 17.56
C CYS A 388 5.73 16.86 16.79
N GLU A 389 6.84 16.52 17.43
CA GLU A 389 7.87 15.67 16.87
C GLU A 389 7.38 14.23 16.64
N TYR A 390 8.10 13.48 15.81
CA TYR A 390 7.79 12.10 15.48
C TYR A 390 7.80 11.23 16.74
N LYS A 391 6.67 10.55 17.01
CA LYS A 391 6.40 9.84 18.28
C LYS A 391 6.49 10.74 19.53
N GLY A 392 6.38 12.05 19.35
CA GLY A 392 6.32 13.08 20.38
C GLY A 392 5.02 13.02 21.15
N LEU A 393 4.98 12.14 22.14
CA LEU A 393 3.90 12.09 23.11
C LEU A 393 4.42 12.57 24.47
N PRO A 394 3.67 13.42 25.17
CA PRO A 394 2.34 13.95 24.83
C PRO A 394 2.42 15.30 24.10
N CYS A 395 2.03 15.29 22.82
CA CYS A 395 1.85 16.45 21.94
C CYS A 395 0.99 17.60 22.53
N LEU A 396 -0.05 17.24 23.31
CA LEU A 396 -1.07 18.18 23.82
C LEU A 396 -0.86 18.51 25.31
N GLY A 397 0.26 19.16 25.63
CA GLY A 397 0.41 19.87 26.91
C GLY A 397 1.13 19.13 28.05
N SER A 398 1.98 18.14 27.75
CA SER A 398 3.02 17.72 28.72
C SER A 398 4.38 17.62 28.04
N ALA A 399 5.47 17.60 28.82
CA ALA A 399 6.81 17.46 28.26
C ALA A 399 6.94 16.12 27.53
N ALA A 400 7.59 16.13 26.36
CA ALA A 400 7.83 14.93 25.56
C ALA A 400 8.38 13.79 26.43
N GLU A 401 7.78 12.61 26.33
CA GLU A 401 8.29 11.37 26.92
C GLU A 401 9.61 10.96 26.29
N LEU A 402 9.88 11.43 25.06
CA LEU A 402 11.06 11.11 24.27
C LEU A 402 11.93 12.36 24.02
N PRO A 403 13.24 12.31 24.28
CA PRO A 403 14.14 13.38 23.85
C PRO A 403 14.11 13.57 22.33
N PRO A 404 14.14 14.82 21.80
CA PRO A 404 14.11 15.08 20.36
C PRO A 404 15.20 14.36 19.56
N GLN A 405 16.36 14.09 20.16
CA GLN A 405 17.43 13.32 19.52
C GLN A 405 17.04 11.86 19.28
N VAL A 406 16.26 11.26 20.19
CA VAL A 406 15.72 9.91 20.04
C VAL A 406 14.59 9.92 19.00
N SER A 407 13.70 10.91 19.07
CA SER A 407 12.66 11.11 18.06
C SER A 407 13.26 11.20 16.64
N GLY A 408 14.32 12.01 16.46
CA GLY A 408 14.98 12.17 15.16
C GLY A 408 15.62 10.89 14.61
N GLN A 409 16.19 10.04 15.49
CA GLN A 409 16.68 8.71 15.11
C GLN A 409 15.55 7.77 14.68
N LEU A 410 14.43 7.79 15.41
CA LEU A 410 13.25 6.98 15.10
C LEU A 410 12.60 7.44 13.78
N ALA A 411 12.52 8.74 13.53
CA ALA A 411 12.03 9.30 12.27
C ALA A 411 12.91 8.86 11.09
N TYR A 412 14.24 8.90 11.25
CA TYR A 412 15.15 8.37 10.23
C TYR A 412 14.91 6.88 9.94
N GLN A 413 14.72 6.06 10.97
CA GLN A 413 14.44 4.63 10.81
C GLN A 413 13.09 4.35 10.13
N ALA A 414 12.08 5.18 10.41
CA ALA A 414 10.73 5.06 9.85
C ALA A 414 10.68 5.18 8.32
N SER A 415 11.70 5.80 7.72
CA SER A 415 11.84 5.90 6.26
C SER A 415 12.10 4.54 5.56
N GLN A 416 12.44 3.49 6.30
CA GLN A 416 12.67 2.13 5.78
C GLN A 416 13.64 2.06 4.58
N GLY A 417 14.72 2.86 4.62
CA GLY A 417 15.75 2.89 3.57
C GLY A 417 15.49 3.90 2.45
N HIS A 418 14.43 4.70 2.57
CA HIS A 418 14.11 5.80 1.65
C HIS A 418 14.58 7.18 2.17
N ALA A 419 15.33 7.21 3.27
CA ALA A 419 15.78 8.45 3.91
C ALA A 419 16.48 9.40 2.92
N ARG A 420 16.08 10.67 2.98
CA ARG A 420 16.79 11.80 2.39
C ARG A 420 16.58 13.04 3.24
N VAL A 421 17.36 14.08 2.98
CA VAL A 421 17.14 15.41 3.57
C VAL A 421 15.79 15.95 3.08
N VAL A 422 14.94 16.38 4.01
CA VAL A 422 13.63 16.96 3.73
C VAL A 422 13.60 18.40 4.26
N PRO A 423 13.61 19.42 3.38
CA PRO A 423 13.34 20.80 3.79
C PRO A 423 12.05 20.90 4.59
N PHE A 424 12.10 21.55 5.75
CA PHE A 424 10.95 21.68 6.64
C PHE A 424 10.73 23.12 7.11
N LEU A 425 9.47 23.45 7.39
CA LEU A 425 9.02 24.69 8.02
C LEU A 425 8.26 24.34 9.31
N VAL A 426 8.57 25.02 10.41
CA VAL A 426 7.83 24.90 11.67
C VAL A 426 7.28 26.26 12.06
N GLU A 427 6.00 26.32 12.40
CA GLU A 427 5.35 27.52 12.90
C GLU A 427 4.47 27.19 14.12
N ASN A 428 4.51 28.04 15.14
CA ASN A 428 3.73 27.85 16.37
C ASN A 428 3.43 29.20 17.02
N GLY A 429 2.22 29.34 17.57
CA GLY A 429 1.88 30.49 18.40
C GLY A 429 2.63 30.45 19.73
N ASP A 430 3.16 31.58 20.18
CA ASP A 430 3.88 31.69 21.48
C ASP A 430 2.93 31.63 22.69
N THR A 431 1.63 31.82 22.46
CA THR A 431 0.58 31.68 23.47
C THR A 431 -0.42 30.55 23.15
N ASP A 432 -0.05 29.59 22.32
CA ASP A 432 -0.94 28.46 21.96
C ASP A 432 -1.24 27.60 23.21
N PRO A 433 -2.52 27.50 23.63
CA PRO A 433 -2.89 26.74 24.83
C PRO A 433 -3.07 25.24 24.56
N ALA A 434 -3.13 24.81 23.29
CA ALA A 434 -3.36 23.44 22.87
C ALA A 434 -2.05 22.71 22.55
N VAL A 435 -1.20 23.35 21.73
CA VAL A 435 0.13 22.85 21.37
C VAL A 435 1.19 23.87 21.80
N PRO A 436 1.74 23.71 23.01
CA PRO A 436 2.69 24.67 23.56
C PRO A 436 3.93 24.84 22.68
N LEU A 437 4.46 26.06 22.65
CA LEU A 437 5.67 26.45 21.89
C LEU A 437 6.87 25.48 22.02
N PRO A 438 7.16 24.82 23.16
CA PRO A 438 8.22 23.81 23.23
C PRO A 438 8.16 22.73 22.14
N ASN A 439 6.98 22.30 21.70
CA ASN A 439 6.87 21.29 20.63
C ASN A 439 7.55 21.76 19.34
N ALA A 440 7.44 23.05 18.97
CA ALA A 440 8.10 23.58 17.78
C ALA A 440 9.64 23.51 17.87
N VAL A 441 10.17 23.69 19.08
CA VAL A 441 11.61 23.53 19.37
C VAL A 441 12.00 22.06 19.26
N GLU A 442 11.16 21.15 19.77
CA GLU A 442 11.38 19.71 19.74
C GLU A 442 11.32 19.15 18.31
N VAL A 443 10.33 19.54 17.49
CA VAL A 443 10.24 19.24 16.05
C VAL A 443 11.50 19.71 15.32
N THR A 444 11.94 20.95 15.58
CA THR A 444 13.15 21.49 14.94
C THR A 444 14.40 20.66 15.29
N GLN A 445 14.52 20.25 16.56
CA GLN A 445 15.64 19.43 17.03
C GLN A 445 15.59 17.99 16.51
N GLN A 446 14.40 17.41 16.37
CA GLN A 446 14.22 16.11 15.71
C GLN A 446 14.72 16.19 14.27
N TRP A 447 14.20 17.11 13.45
CA TRP A 447 14.55 17.18 12.03
C TRP A 447 16.03 17.48 11.79
N GLN A 448 16.64 18.29 12.65
CA GLN A 448 18.09 18.46 12.71
C GLN A 448 18.83 17.11 12.76
N VAL A 449 18.39 16.18 13.62
CA VAL A 449 18.96 14.83 13.74
C VAL A 449 18.58 13.93 12.57
N THR A 450 17.32 13.95 12.14
CA THR A 450 16.83 13.13 11.02
C THR A 450 17.57 13.44 9.73
N ASP A 451 17.72 14.73 9.40
CA ASP A 451 18.40 15.18 8.19
C ASP A 451 19.92 14.97 8.25
N ASP A 452 20.58 15.11 9.41
CA ASP A 452 22.01 14.76 9.56
C ASP A 452 22.24 13.28 9.28
N LEU A 453 21.39 12.40 9.84
CA LEU A 453 21.46 10.96 9.58
C LEU A 453 21.18 10.63 8.11
N ALA A 454 20.19 11.29 7.49
CA ALA A 454 19.88 11.10 6.08
C ALA A 454 21.01 11.57 5.15
N ALA A 455 21.61 12.73 5.41
CA ALA A 455 22.73 13.27 4.65
C ALA A 455 23.99 12.40 4.74
N HIS A 456 24.11 11.59 5.79
CA HIS A 456 25.31 10.82 6.11
C HIS A 456 25.06 9.31 6.20
N HIS A 457 24.00 8.82 5.54
CA HIS A 457 23.67 7.40 5.41
C HIS A 457 23.68 6.64 6.76
N GLY A 458 23.13 7.27 7.80
CA GLY A 458 23.00 6.71 9.14
C GLY A 458 24.23 6.90 10.04
N THR A 459 25.26 7.61 9.59
CA THR A 459 26.41 7.99 10.43
C THR A 459 26.25 9.42 10.94
N ALA A 460 26.00 9.59 12.24
CA ALA A 460 25.87 10.93 12.83
C ALA A 460 27.20 11.70 12.75
N SER A 461 27.17 12.93 12.23
CA SER A 461 28.39 13.73 12.03
C SER A 461 28.53 14.81 13.11
N SER A 462 28.87 14.41 14.35
CA SER A 462 28.95 15.32 15.51
C SER A 462 27.58 15.92 15.92
N PRO A 463 27.40 16.49 17.13
CA PRO A 463 26.08 16.96 17.55
C PRO A 463 25.59 18.08 16.63
N VAL A 464 24.37 17.92 16.14
CA VAL A 464 23.72 18.86 15.24
C VAL A 464 23.67 20.23 15.93
N SER A 465 24.52 21.13 15.48
CA SER A 465 24.60 22.50 15.97
C SER A 465 24.16 23.51 14.92
N SER A 466 23.55 23.06 13.83
CA SER A 466 23.03 23.95 12.79
C SER A 466 21.70 24.55 13.29
N PRO A 467 21.66 25.80 13.82
CA PRO A 467 20.37 26.45 14.08
C PRO A 467 19.54 26.46 12.78
N PRO A 468 18.21 26.58 12.88
CA PRO A 468 17.36 26.74 11.70
C PRO A 468 17.95 27.81 10.78
N CYS A 469 17.92 27.58 9.46
CA CYS A 469 18.54 28.45 8.46
C CYS A 469 17.99 29.89 8.52
N ALA A 470 16.79 30.05 9.05
CA ALA A 470 16.21 31.30 9.51
C ALA A 470 15.28 31.05 10.72
N HIS A 471 15.24 31.99 11.66
CA HIS A 471 14.21 32.05 12.70
C HIS A 471 13.64 33.46 12.73
N GLN A 472 12.32 33.58 12.61
CA GLN A 472 11.62 34.85 12.59
C GLN A 472 10.45 34.80 13.56
N SER A 473 10.40 35.77 14.49
CA SER A 473 9.20 36.02 15.28
C SER A 473 8.37 37.07 14.55
N VAL A 474 7.16 36.69 14.13
CA VAL A 474 6.21 37.59 13.47
C VAL A 474 5.14 37.98 14.50
N VAL A 475 4.94 39.28 14.70
CA VAL A 475 3.75 39.80 15.37
C VAL A 475 2.80 40.23 14.25
N PRO A 476 1.63 39.59 14.06
CA PRO A 476 0.68 39.98 13.03
C PRO A 476 0.33 41.47 13.16
N SER A 477 0.54 42.25 12.10
CA SER A 477 0.15 43.66 12.09
C SER A 477 -1.36 43.76 11.88
N SER A 478 -2.11 43.83 13.00
CA SER A 478 -3.58 43.92 13.05
C SER A 478 -4.31 42.67 12.51
N PRO A 479 -5.60 42.44 12.88
CA PRO A 479 -6.30 41.23 12.46
C PRO A 479 -6.37 41.18 10.93
N VAL A 480 -5.99 40.03 10.37
CA VAL A 480 -6.30 39.71 8.97
C VAL A 480 -7.81 39.83 8.82
N ASP A 481 -8.25 40.64 7.85
CA ASP A 481 -9.66 40.92 7.59
C ASP A 481 -10.42 39.59 7.45
N THR A 482 -11.33 39.33 8.40
CA THR A 482 -12.19 38.13 8.45
C THR A 482 -13.51 38.37 7.68
N SER A 483 -13.51 39.30 6.71
CA SER A 483 -14.69 39.67 5.93
C SER A 483 -15.00 38.69 4.81
#